data_AF-A0A3D2F612-F1
#
_entry.id   AF-A0A3D2F612-F1
#
_cell.length_a   1.000
_cell.length_b   1.000
_cell.length_c   1.000
_cell.angle_alpha   90.00
_cell.angle_beta   90.00
_cell.angle_gamma   90.00
#
_symmetry.space_group_name_H-M   'P 1'
#
loop_
_entity.id
_entity.type
_entity.pdbx_description
1 polymer ?
#
loop_
_entity_poly.entity_id
_entity_poly.type
_entity_poly.pdbx_seq_one_letter_code
_entity_poly.pdbx_strand_id
1 'polypeptide(L)' 'MFMNEETKVLYNAQCPVCRFEIDHYRSYAQKSDLAIRFDDLNSDALSAWDISADQAARRLI' A
#
# COMPACT_ATOMS: atom_id res chain seq x y z
N MET A 1 6.67 24.97 3.98
CA MET A 1 7.32 23.64 3.99
C MET A 1 6.34 22.69 3.34
N PHE A 2 6.50 22.44 2.05
CA PHE A 2 5.67 21.45 1.36
C PHE A 2 6.14 20.10 1.90
N MET A 3 5.37 19.49 2.80
CA MET A 3 5.51 18.06 3.06
C MET A 3 5.32 17.41 1.70
N ASN A 4 6.36 16.80 1.12
CA ASN A 4 6.15 15.88 0.03
C ASN A 4 5.25 14.78 0.59
N GLU A 5 3.94 14.88 0.33
CA GLU A 5 2.96 13.91 0.77
C GLU A 5 3.21 12.61 -0.01
N GLU A 6 4.17 11.81 0.49
CA GLU A 6 4.42 10.46 0.00
C GLU A 6 3.09 9.72 0.07
N THR A 7 2.56 9.35 -1.10
CA THR A 7 1.32 8.60 -1.16
C THR A 7 1.62 7.19 -0.71
N LYS A 8 0.99 6.77 0.38
CA LYS A 8 1.14 5.41 0.89
C LYS A 8 -0.07 4.58 0.47
N VAL A 9 0.18 3.36 0.04
CA VAL A 9 -0.83 2.40 -0.41
C VAL A 9 -0.64 1.13 0.39
N LEU A 10 -1.63 0.79 1.20
CA LEU A 10 -1.69 -0.49 1.90
C LEU A 10 -2.50 -1.48 1.06
N TYR A 11 -1.96 -2.67 0.80
CA TYR A 11 -2.63 -3.69 0.00
C TYR A 11 -2.50 -5.07 0.62
N ASN A 12 -3.45 -5.96 0.33
CA ASN A 12 -3.40 -7.35 0.79
C ASN A 12 -2.60 -8.23 -0.19
N ALA A 13 -1.37 -8.62 0.16
CA ALA A 13 -0.56 -9.51 -0.69
C ALA A 13 -1.08 -10.96 -0.77
N GLN A 14 -1.96 -11.39 0.15
CA GLN A 14 -2.60 -12.71 0.09
C GLN A 14 -3.71 -12.77 -0.98
N CYS A 15 -4.23 -11.62 -1.41
CA CYS A 15 -5.21 -11.56 -2.48
C CYS A 15 -4.48 -11.53 -3.85
N PRO A 16 -4.64 -12.55 -4.71
CA PRO A 16 -3.87 -12.66 -5.95
C PRO A 16 -4.15 -11.52 -6.94
N VAL A 17 -5.38 -10.98 -6.96
CA VAL A 17 -5.72 -9.83 -7.82
C VAL A 17 -5.07 -8.55 -7.30
N CYS A 18 -5.18 -8.25 -6.00
CA CYS A 18 -4.58 -7.05 -5.42
C CYS A 18 -3.05 -7.06 -5.62
N ARG A 19 -2.41 -8.21 -5.43
CA ARG A 19 -0.97 -8.33 -5.67
C ARG A 19 -0.59 -8.03 -7.12
N PHE A 20 -1.35 -8.56 -8.09
CA PHE A 20 -1.08 -8.33 -9.51
C PHE A 20 -1.26 -6.85 -9.89
N GLU A 21 -2.33 -6.22 -9.43
CA GLU A 21 -2.59 -4.80 -9.67
C GLU A 21 -1.49 -3.92 -9.06
N ILE A 22 -1.07 -4.20 -7.83
CA ILE A 22 -0.05 -3.40 -7.14
C ILE A 22 1.32 -3.55 -7.79
N ASP A 23 1.66 -4.72 -8.34
CA ASP A 23 2.90 -4.90 -9.11
C ASP A 23 2.92 -4.00 -10.37
N HIS A 24 1.77 -3.91 -11.05
CA HIS A 24 1.59 -3.02 -12.18
C HIS A 24 1.73 -1.54 -11.78
N TYR A 25 1.04 -1.10 -10.72
CA TYR A 25 1.13 0.27 -10.23
C TYR A 25 2.53 0.63 -9.71
N ARG A 26 3.22 -0.31 -9.06
CA ARG A 26 4.61 -0.11 -8.61
C ARG A 26 5.53 0.18 -9.79
N SER A 27 5.41 -0.63 -10.84
CA SER A 27 6.18 -0.44 -12.08
C SER A 27 5.86 0.91 -12.74
N TYR A 28 4.59 1.33 -12.74
CA TYR A 28 4.17 2.62 -13.28
C TYR A 28 4.70 3.80 -12.45
N ALA A 29 4.61 3.72 -11.13
CA ALA A 29 5.09 4.74 -10.20
C ALA A 29 6.60 4.96 -10.33
N GLN A 30 7.38 3.86 -10.42
CA GLN A 30 8.83 3.92 -10.66
C GLN A 30 9.17 4.57 -12.00
N LYS A 31 8.41 4.27 -13.06
CA LYS A 31 8.62 4.89 -14.38
C LYS A 31 8.26 6.37 -14.43
N SER A 32 7.31 6.78 -13.61
CA SER A 32 6.78 8.14 -13.57
C SER A 32 7.42 9.00 -12.47
N ASP A 33 8.42 8.48 -11.77
CA ASP A 33 9.09 9.12 -10.61
C ASP A 33 8.10 9.60 -9.53
N LEU A 34 7.03 8.82 -9.31
CA LEU A 34 6.02 9.15 -8.32
C LEU A 34 6.47 8.67 -6.94
N ALA A 35 6.39 9.56 -5.94
CA ALA A 35 6.65 9.25 -4.54
C ALA A 35 5.50 8.44 -3.93
N ILE A 36 5.38 7.17 -4.35
CA ILE A 36 4.37 6.22 -3.89
C ILE A 36 5.02 5.03 -3.19
N ARG A 37 4.61 4.79 -1.95
CA ARG A 37 5.03 3.66 -1.14
C ARG A 37 3.92 2.61 -1.10
N PHE A 38 4.28 1.35 -1.34
CA PHE A 38 3.34 0.22 -1.31
C PHE A 38 3.72 -0.73 -0.18
N ASP A 39 2.87 -0.82 0.84
CA ASP A 39 3.04 -1.66 2.02
C ASP A 39 2.05 -2.84 2.00
N ASP A 40 2.51 -4.03 2.39
CA ASP A 40 1.65 -5.20 2.54
C ASP A 40 0.92 -5.19 3.88
N LEU A 41 -0.37 -5.51 3.82
CA LEU A 41 -1.29 -5.59 4.94
C LEU A 41 -0.92 -6.71 5.92
N ASN A 42 -0.24 -7.75 5.47
CA ASN A 42 0.13 -8.89 6.30
C ASN A 42 1.52 -8.75 6.92
N SER A 43 2.19 -7.62 6.68
CA SER A 43 3.54 -7.33 7.14
C SER A 43 3.52 -6.42 8.37
N ASP A 44 4.68 -6.32 9.02
CA ASP A 44 4.93 -5.40 10.15
C ASP A 44 4.70 -3.91 9.80
N ALA A 45 4.55 -3.61 8.50
CA ALA A 45 4.19 -2.28 7.99
C ALA A 45 2.89 -1.74 8.59
N LEU A 46 1.96 -2.60 9.06
CA LEU A 46 0.77 -2.18 9.80
C LEU A 46 1.05 -1.24 10.96
N SER A 47 2.19 -1.43 11.66
CA SER A 47 2.60 -0.55 12.76
C SER A 47 2.87 0.88 12.32
N ALA A 48 3.21 1.10 11.05
CA ALA A 48 3.38 2.45 10.47
C ALA A 48 2.04 3.11 10.08
N TRP A 49 0.95 2.36 10.05
CA TRP A 49 -0.38 2.82 9.63
C TRP A 49 -1.35 3.03 10.81
N ASP A 50 -0.93 2.72 12.04
CA ASP A 50 -1.76 2.78 13.26
C ASP A 50 -3.10 2.01 13.13
N ILE A 51 -3.13 0.97 12.30
CA ILE A 51 -4.30 0.12 12.09
C ILE A 51 -3.93 -1.34 12.29
N SER A 52 -4.77 -2.08 13.00
CA SER A 52 -4.64 -3.53 13.11
C SER A 52 -5.07 -4.22 11.80
N ALA A 53 -4.46 -5.37 11.48
CA ALA A 53 -4.82 -6.17 10.31
C ALA A 53 -6.34 -6.40 10.18
N ASP A 54 -7.01 -6.67 11.31
CA ASP A 54 -8.46 -6.86 11.41
C ASP A 54 -9.26 -5.60 11.02
N GLN A 55 -8.77 -4.42 11.40
CA GLN A 55 -9.41 -3.14 11.09
C GLN A 55 -9.30 -2.80 9.60
N ALA A 56 -8.16 -3.10 8.99
CA ALA A 56 -7.97 -2.89 7.56
C ALA A 56 -8.79 -3.88 6.72
N ALA A 57 -8.84 -5.16 7.11
CA ALA A 57 -9.68 -6.15 6.44
C ALA A 57 -11.17 -5.79 6.52
N ARG A 58 -11.64 -5.24 7.65
CA ARG A 58 -13.02 -4.77 7.83
C ARG A 58 -13.40 -3.54 7.02
N ARG A 59 -12.45 -2.76 6.51
CA ARG A 59 -12.72 -1.56 5.69
C ARG A 59 -12.76 -1.83 4.18
N LEU A 60 -12.55 -3.08 3.77
CA LEU A 60 -12.54 -3.50 2.36
C LEU A 60 -13.88 -4.13 1.89
N ILE A 61 -14.98 -3.92 2.64
CA ILE A 61 -16.35 -4.33 2.27
C ILE A 61 -17.13 -3.18 1.62
#